data_AF-A0A536VKJ8-F1
#
_entry.id   AF-A0A536VKJ8-F1
#
_cell.length_a   1.000
_cell.length_b   1.000
_cell.length_c   1.000
_cell.angle_alpha   90.00
_cell.angle_beta   90.00
_cell.angle_gamma   90.00
#
_symmetry.space_group_name_H-M   'P 1'
#
loop_
_entity.id
_entity.type
_entity.pdbx_description
1 polymer ?
#
loop_
_entity_poly.entity_id
_entity_poly.type
_entity_poly.pdbx_seq_one_letter_code
_entity_poly.pdbx_strand_id
1 'polypeptide(L)'
;MMQARTHRDVAYFDRAVRQLRTYLGYLERDAIRVPASVSGLRGQDSPGRTPRKREPGRKTRSRMMAGINLLAVLVAAMVTFVVGGIWYAPLLFGEGWQTHPRLPDHLRVHKPALIFGIGFLLSLIAALMFAIFLGPRPSMQVAVVSGCTAGLVWVVTGFAGNYRSGVSKGKNLELSLINGGFHAVQFMALGLVFANF
;
A
#
# COMPACT_ATOMS: atom_id res chain seq x y z
N MET A 1 -16.56 -27.59 -22.18
CA MET A 1 -16.89 -26.26 -21.59
C MET A 1 -15.79 -25.64 -20.72
N MET A 2 -14.74 -26.36 -20.31
CA MET A 2 -13.67 -25.84 -19.43
C MET A 2 -12.58 -25.03 -20.16
N GLN A 3 -12.38 -25.26 -21.46
CA GLN A 3 -11.34 -24.63 -22.27
C GLN A 3 -11.67 -23.19 -22.74
N ALA A 4 -12.95 -22.81 -22.72
CA ALA A 4 -13.41 -21.49 -23.19
C ALA A 4 -13.33 -20.37 -22.13
N ARG A 5 -13.20 -20.72 -20.83
CA ARG A 5 -13.05 -19.73 -19.74
C ARG A 5 -11.64 -19.13 -19.71
N THR A 6 -10.61 -19.95 -19.87
CA THR A 6 -9.20 -19.54 -19.83
C THR A 6 -8.83 -18.50 -20.90
N HIS A 7 -9.38 -18.61 -22.12
CA HIS A 7 -9.11 -17.65 -23.19
C HIS A 7 -9.72 -16.26 -22.93
N ARG A 8 -10.87 -16.19 -22.24
CA ARG A 8 -11.50 -14.90 -21.92
C ARG A 8 -10.76 -14.18 -20.80
N ASP A 9 -10.25 -14.92 -19.82
CA ASP A 9 -9.52 -14.36 -18.68
C ASP A 9 -8.17 -13.80 -19.10
N VAL A 10 -7.44 -14.50 -19.98
CA VAL A 10 -6.18 -14.02 -20.57
C VAL A 10 -6.41 -12.77 -21.43
N ALA A 11 -7.46 -12.76 -22.26
CA ALA A 11 -7.79 -11.60 -23.09
C ALA A 11 -8.25 -10.37 -22.28
N TYR A 12 -8.81 -10.58 -21.08
CA TYR A 12 -9.16 -9.50 -20.16
C TYR A 12 -7.91 -8.94 -19.47
N PHE A 13 -7.05 -9.82 -18.95
CA PHE A 13 -5.77 -9.45 -18.33
C PHE A 13 -4.89 -8.66 -19.30
N ASP A 14 -4.76 -9.13 -20.54
CA ASP A 14 -4.00 -8.46 -21.59
C ASP A 14 -4.53 -7.05 -21.93
N ARG A 15 -5.85 -6.85 -21.89
CA ARG A 15 -6.46 -5.52 -22.08
C ARG A 15 -6.15 -4.60 -20.92
N ALA A 16 -6.26 -5.10 -19.69
CA ALA A 16 -5.93 -4.33 -18.49
C ALA A 16 -4.46 -3.90 -18.47
N VAL A 17 -3.53 -4.79 -18.82
CA VAL A 17 -2.08 -4.49 -18.88
C VAL A 17 -1.77 -3.46 -19.96
N ARG A 18 -2.38 -3.56 -21.15
CA ARG A 18 -2.22 -2.56 -22.22
C ARG A 18 -2.74 -1.19 -21.78
N GLN A 19 -3.91 -1.15 -21.15
CA GLN A 19 -4.51 0.09 -20.69
C GLN A 19 -3.68 0.75 -19.58
N LEU A 20 -3.13 -0.03 -18.64
CA LEU A 20 -2.23 0.46 -17.61
C LEU A 20 -0.95 1.05 -18.20
N ARG A 21 -0.35 0.38 -19.18
CA ARG A 21 0.84 0.90 -19.90
C ARG A 21 0.54 2.22 -20.60
N THR A 22 -0.63 2.36 -21.20
CA THR A 22 -1.07 3.60 -21.83
C THR A 22 -1.20 4.74 -20.82
N TYR A 23 -1.85 4.49 -19.66
CA TYR A 23 -1.96 5.49 -18.60
C TYR A 23 -0.61 5.90 -18.02
N LEU A 24 0.28 4.94 -17.76
CA LEU A 24 1.64 5.23 -17.30
C LEU A 24 2.40 6.09 -18.33
N GLY A 25 2.23 5.79 -19.62
CA GLY A 25 2.81 6.58 -20.70
C GLY A 25 2.21 7.99 -20.86
N TYR A 26 1.00 8.25 -20.37
CA TYR A 26 0.44 9.61 -20.27
C TYR A 26 1.07 10.35 -19.09
N LEU A 27 1.10 9.71 -17.92
CA LEU A 27 1.65 10.31 -16.70
C LEU A 27 3.15 10.65 -16.85
N GLU A 28 3.92 9.81 -17.52
CA GLU A 28 5.34 10.07 -17.79
C GLU A 28 5.54 11.26 -18.72
N ARG A 29 4.68 11.43 -19.73
CA ARG A 29 4.73 12.59 -20.65
C ARG A 29 4.33 13.89 -19.98
N ASP A 30 3.35 13.86 -19.09
CA ASP A 30 2.88 15.02 -18.35
C ASP A 30 3.86 15.41 -17.23
N ALA A 31 4.51 14.44 -16.58
CA ALA A 31 5.56 14.70 -15.60
C ALA A 31 6.81 15.37 -16.20
N ILE A 32 7.09 15.14 -17.49
CA ILE A 32 8.20 15.77 -18.21
C ILE A 32 7.85 17.21 -18.68
N ARG A 33 6.56 17.54 -18.80
CA ARG A 33 6.11 18.89 -19.20
C ARG A 33 5.77 19.73 -17.97
N VAL A 34 6.78 20.37 -17.38
CA VAL A 34 6.53 21.55 -16.55
C VAL A 34 5.90 22.62 -17.45
N PRO A 35 4.70 23.16 -17.15
CA PRO A 35 4.03 24.10 -18.03
C PRO A 35 4.86 25.38 -18.20
N ALA A 36 5.14 25.74 -19.45
CA ALA A 36 5.89 26.93 -19.83
C ALA A 36 5.23 28.27 -19.41
N SER A 37 4.03 28.24 -18.81
CA SER A 37 3.26 29.41 -18.44
C SER A 37 3.75 30.16 -17.20
N VAL A 38 4.77 29.66 -16.47
CA VAL A 38 5.32 30.35 -15.28
C VAL A 38 6.60 31.16 -15.59
N SER A 39 7.10 31.12 -16.84
CA SER A 39 8.37 31.78 -17.20
C SER A 39 8.21 33.21 -17.76
N GLY A 40 6.98 33.71 -17.90
CA GLY A 40 6.68 34.96 -18.65
C GLY A 40 6.53 36.25 -17.84
N LEU A 41 6.68 36.23 -16.50
CA LEU A 41 6.42 37.41 -15.65
C LEU A 41 7.64 37.88 -14.85
N ARG A 42 8.84 37.85 -15.44
CA ARG A 42 10.02 38.47 -14.80
C ARG A 42 10.88 39.28 -15.75
N GLY A 43 10.27 40.29 -16.36
CA GLY A 43 10.98 41.46 -16.84
C GLY A 43 10.91 42.57 -15.78
N GLN A 44 12.04 42.92 -15.17
CA GLN A 44 12.39 44.31 -14.87
C GLN A 44 13.84 44.41 -14.40
N ASP A 45 14.53 45.39 -14.98
CA ASP A 45 15.97 45.62 -14.96
C ASP A 45 16.54 45.99 -13.58
N SER A 46 17.80 45.62 -13.35
CA SER A 46 18.65 46.22 -12.32
C SER A 46 20.12 45.99 -12.67
N PRO A 47 20.91 47.03 -13.00
CA PRO A 47 22.33 46.88 -13.25
C PRO A 47 23.09 46.91 -11.92
N GLY A 48 23.92 45.90 -11.70
CA GLY A 48 24.91 45.88 -10.62
C GLY A 48 24.72 44.76 -9.60
N ARG A 49 25.46 43.65 -9.76
CA ARG A 49 25.83 42.77 -8.65
C ARG A 49 27.13 42.03 -8.95
N THR A 50 28.03 42.11 -7.98
CA THR A 50 29.42 41.63 -7.90
C THR A 50 29.61 40.13 -8.20
N PRO A 51 30.84 39.67 -8.52
CA PRO A 51 31.10 38.27 -8.84
C PRO A 51 30.93 37.38 -7.60
N ARG A 52 29.99 36.44 -7.65
CA ARG A 52 29.76 35.45 -6.60
C ARG A 52 30.86 34.38 -6.62
N LYS A 53 31.61 34.24 -5.52
CA LYS A 53 32.57 33.15 -5.25
C LYS A 53 31.94 31.80 -5.60
N ARG A 54 32.63 30.99 -6.40
CA ARG A 54 32.26 29.60 -6.69
C ARG A 54 32.39 28.78 -5.40
N GLU A 55 31.27 28.32 -4.85
CA GLU A 55 31.27 27.32 -3.78
C GLU A 55 31.69 25.96 -4.36
N PRO A 56 32.68 25.27 -3.75
CA PRO A 56 33.11 23.97 -4.21
C PRO A 56 32.11 22.90 -3.76
N GLY A 57 31.49 22.23 -4.74
CA GLY A 57 31.19 20.81 -4.71
C GLY A 57 30.51 20.28 -3.44
N ARG A 58 29.34 20.80 -3.06
CA ARG A 58 28.45 20.04 -2.18
C ARG A 58 28.06 18.78 -2.92
N LYS A 59 28.56 17.63 -2.45
CA LYS A 59 28.27 16.27 -2.91
C LYS A 59 26.77 16.09 -3.11
N THR A 60 26.28 16.46 -4.29
CA THR A 60 24.92 16.25 -4.77
C THR A 60 24.90 14.86 -5.39
N ARG A 61 25.37 13.87 -4.63
CA ARG A 61 25.16 12.47 -4.96
C ARG A 61 23.78 12.13 -4.39
N SER A 62 22.86 11.87 -5.32
CA SER A 62 21.50 11.34 -5.14
C SER A 62 20.46 12.21 -4.41
N ARG A 63 20.03 13.31 -5.03
CA ARG A 63 18.70 13.92 -4.79
C ARG A 63 17.65 13.46 -5.82
N MET A 64 17.67 12.18 -6.21
CA MET A 64 16.65 11.62 -7.12
C MET A 64 15.68 10.65 -6.42
N MET A 65 15.81 10.43 -5.11
CA MET A 65 14.81 9.73 -4.27
C MET A 65 14.37 10.59 -3.07
N ALA A 66 14.20 11.89 -3.30
CA ALA A 66 13.73 12.82 -2.26
C ALA A 66 12.23 12.59 -2.00
N GLY A 67 11.88 11.76 -1.01
CA GLY A 67 10.49 11.70 -0.53
C GLY A 67 10.18 10.61 0.50
N ILE A 68 10.75 9.41 0.40
CA ILE A 68 10.33 8.28 1.24
C ILE A 68 11.50 7.78 2.09
N ASN A 69 11.28 7.74 3.41
CA ASN A 69 12.26 7.21 4.37
C ASN A 69 12.20 5.67 4.39
N LEU A 70 13.19 5.01 3.80
CA LEU A 70 13.23 3.53 3.73
C LEU A 70 13.34 2.86 5.11
N LEU A 71 13.94 3.53 6.10
CA LEU A 71 13.95 3.02 7.47
C LEU A 71 12.53 3.04 8.06
N ALA A 72 11.77 4.11 7.80
CA ALA A 72 10.36 4.20 8.21
C ALA A 72 9.53 3.09 7.57
N VAL A 73 9.75 2.79 6.28
CA VAL A 73 9.08 1.69 5.57
C VAL A 73 9.38 0.34 6.23
N LEU A 74 10.64 0.08 6.57
CA LEU A 74 11.03 -1.17 7.24
C LEU A 74 10.39 -1.31 8.62
N VAL A 75 10.39 -0.23 9.41
CA VAL A 75 9.76 -0.20 10.75
C VAL A 75 8.25 -0.41 10.62
N ALA A 76 7.59 0.26 9.68
CA ALA A 76 6.17 0.14 9.48
C ALA A 76 5.76 -1.26 8.95
N ALA A 77 6.61 -1.89 8.14
CA ALA A 77 6.45 -3.28 7.73
C ALA A 77 6.53 -4.25 8.91
N MET A 78 7.48 -4.02 9.83
CA MET A 78 7.59 -4.82 11.06
C MET A 78 6.34 -4.67 11.94
N VAL A 79 5.88 -3.44 12.15
CA VAL A 79 4.64 -3.17 12.90
C VAL A 79 3.45 -3.88 12.26
N THR A 80 3.30 -3.76 10.94
CA THR A 80 2.24 -4.43 10.18
C THR A 80 2.27 -5.95 10.35
N PHE A 81 3.47 -6.53 10.25
CA PHE A 81 3.67 -7.97 10.38
C PHE A 81 3.30 -8.47 11.78
N VAL A 82 3.75 -7.78 12.83
CA VAL A 82 3.42 -8.11 14.22
C VAL A 82 1.92 -7.95 14.49
N VAL A 83 1.31 -6.85 14.03
CA VAL A 83 -0.13 -6.61 14.16
C VAL A 83 -0.91 -7.76 13.50
N GLY A 84 -0.54 -8.18 12.29
CA GLY A 84 -1.18 -9.32 11.62
C GLY A 84 -1.02 -10.63 12.38
N GLY A 85 0.19 -10.90 12.90
CA GLY A 85 0.45 -12.08 13.72
C GLY A 85 -0.41 -12.15 14.98
N ILE A 86 -0.55 -11.02 15.68
CA ILE A 86 -1.39 -10.92 16.88
C ILE A 86 -2.89 -11.00 16.51
N TRP A 87 -3.30 -10.32 15.44
CA TRP A 87 -4.72 -10.22 15.07
C TRP A 87 -5.34 -11.56 14.72
N TYR A 88 -4.62 -12.36 13.91
CA TYR A 88 -5.08 -13.67 13.46
C TYR A 88 -4.58 -14.82 14.34
N ALA A 89 -3.96 -14.53 15.49
CA ALA A 89 -3.63 -15.55 16.48
C ALA A 89 -4.91 -16.19 17.05
N PRO A 90 -4.85 -17.46 17.50
CA PRO A 90 -5.99 -18.14 18.12
C PRO A 90 -6.62 -17.35 19.28
N LEU A 91 -5.80 -16.57 20.01
CA LEU A 91 -6.24 -15.79 21.16
C LEU A 91 -7.15 -14.60 20.80
N LEU A 92 -7.07 -14.06 19.58
CA LEU A 92 -7.81 -12.87 19.19
C LEU A 92 -8.92 -13.20 18.17
N PHE A 93 -8.62 -13.24 16.88
CA PHE A 93 -9.61 -13.52 15.82
C PHE A 93 -9.29 -14.76 14.99
N GLY A 94 -8.29 -15.55 15.39
CA GLY A 94 -7.84 -16.71 14.61
C GLY A 94 -8.91 -17.78 14.38
N GLU A 95 -9.82 -17.98 15.34
CA GLU A 95 -10.95 -18.92 15.20
C GLU A 95 -12.08 -18.32 14.35
N GLY A 96 -12.41 -17.04 14.59
CA GLY A 96 -13.45 -16.33 13.84
C GLY A 96 -13.10 -16.08 12.36
N TRP A 97 -11.82 -16.03 12.02
CA TRP A 97 -11.35 -15.92 10.63
C TRP A 97 -11.49 -17.24 9.84
N GLN A 98 -11.47 -18.40 10.50
CA GLN A 98 -11.50 -19.68 9.81
C GLN A 98 -12.90 -19.98 9.26
N THR A 99 -12.95 -20.36 7.98
CA THR A 99 -14.18 -20.76 7.27
C THR A 99 -14.30 -22.27 7.12
N HIS A 100 -13.19 -23.00 7.28
CA HIS A 100 -13.12 -24.43 7.14
C HIS A 100 -12.49 -25.05 8.39
N PRO A 101 -12.84 -26.29 8.73
CA PRO A 101 -12.16 -27.02 9.79
C PRO A 101 -10.65 -27.09 9.56
N ARG A 102 -9.88 -27.06 10.64
CA ARG A 102 -8.43 -27.24 10.56
C ARG A 102 -8.11 -28.62 10.01
N LEU A 103 -7.09 -28.69 9.15
CA LEU A 103 -6.55 -29.95 8.69
C LEU A 103 -6.02 -30.76 9.88
N PRO A 104 -6.21 -32.09 9.90
CA PRO A 104 -5.56 -32.96 10.87
C PRO A 104 -4.04 -32.79 10.79
N ASP A 105 -3.34 -32.90 11.93
CA ASP A 105 -1.91 -32.58 12.00
C ASP A 105 -1.04 -33.42 11.05
N HIS A 106 -1.43 -34.66 10.77
CA HIS A 106 -0.74 -35.54 9.83
C HIS A 106 -0.81 -35.09 8.36
N LEU A 107 -1.72 -34.16 8.01
CA LEU A 107 -1.84 -33.56 6.67
C LEU A 107 -1.25 -32.15 6.59
N ARG A 108 -0.70 -31.61 7.69
CA ARG A 108 -0.21 -30.22 7.74
C ARG A 108 1.23 -30.14 7.26
N VAL A 109 1.42 -29.54 6.08
CA VAL A 109 2.75 -29.16 5.60
C VAL A 109 3.26 -27.97 6.40
N HIS A 110 4.25 -28.19 7.28
CA HIS A 110 4.84 -27.14 8.11
C HIS A 110 6.00 -26.47 7.38
N LYS A 111 5.76 -25.27 6.82
CA LYS A 111 6.80 -24.38 6.30
C LYS A 111 6.72 -23.00 6.96
N PRO A 112 6.91 -22.90 8.29
CA PRO A 112 6.70 -21.65 9.03
C PRO A 112 7.59 -20.52 8.52
N ALA A 113 8.87 -20.79 8.23
CA ALA A 113 9.79 -19.80 7.70
C ALA A 113 9.32 -19.20 6.35
N LEU A 114 8.76 -20.03 5.47
CA LEU A 114 8.23 -19.57 4.19
C LEU A 114 6.96 -18.72 4.39
N ILE A 115 6.05 -19.15 5.25
CA ILE A 115 4.81 -18.43 5.55
C ILE A 115 5.11 -17.06 6.15
N PHE A 116 5.95 -17.02 7.18
CA PHE A 116 6.36 -15.77 7.81
C PHE A 116 7.22 -14.90 6.90
N GLY A 117 8.11 -15.49 6.10
CA GLY A 117 8.93 -14.76 5.13
C GLY A 117 8.08 -14.08 4.04
N ILE A 118 7.11 -14.79 3.47
CA ILE A 118 6.15 -14.22 2.51
C ILE A 118 5.28 -13.16 3.18
N GLY A 119 4.77 -13.44 4.39
CA GLY A 119 3.95 -12.48 5.14
C GLY A 119 4.69 -11.17 5.44
N PHE A 120 5.96 -11.24 5.82
CA PHE A 120 6.79 -10.07 6.04
C PHE A 120 7.07 -9.32 4.74
N LEU A 121 7.37 -10.02 3.65
CA LEU A 121 7.56 -9.40 2.33
C LEU A 121 6.30 -8.65 1.86
N LEU A 122 5.12 -9.24 2.03
CA LEU A 122 3.85 -8.57 1.73
C LEU A 122 3.62 -7.35 2.63
N SER A 123 4.01 -7.43 3.90
CA SER A 123 3.96 -6.29 4.83
C SER A 123 4.88 -5.16 4.37
N LEU A 124 6.07 -5.48 3.84
CA LEU A 124 7.00 -4.50 3.28
C LEU A 124 6.44 -3.82 2.03
N ILE A 125 5.82 -4.59 1.13
CA ILE A 125 5.16 -4.05 -0.05
C ILE A 125 4.00 -3.13 0.35
N ALA A 126 3.14 -3.57 1.27
CA ALA A 126 2.04 -2.76 1.78
C ALA A 126 2.54 -1.45 2.40
N ALA A 127 3.61 -1.52 3.21
CA ALA A 127 4.23 -0.35 3.82
C ALA A 127 4.77 0.64 2.78
N LEU A 128 5.48 0.14 1.77
CA LEU A 128 6.01 0.97 0.70
C LEU A 128 4.89 1.63 -0.10
N MET A 129 3.85 0.88 -0.48
CA MET A 129 2.72 1.42 -1.24
C MET A 129 1.96 2.48 -0.44
N PHE A 130 1.77 2.26 0.86
CA PHE A 130 1.10 3.23 1.72
C PHE A 130 1.95 4.48 1.96
N ALA A 131 3.28 4.35 2.05
CA ALA A 131 4.19 5.50 2.09
C ALA A 131 4.14 6.34 0.80
N ILE A 132 4.03 5.68 -0.37
CA ILE A 132 3.84 6.37 -1.65
C ILE A 132 2.48 7.08 -1.67
N PHE A 133 1.43 6.43 -1.19
CA PHE A 133 0.07 6.97 -1.14
C PHE A 133 -0.05 8.20 -0.21
N LEU A 134 0.54 8.13 0.99
CA LEU A 134 0.49 9.23 1.96
C LEU A 134 1.48 10.36 1.65
N GLY A 135 2.57 10.05 0.96
CA GLY A 135 3.66 10.99 0.73
C GLY A 135 4.52 11.25 1.98
N PRO A 136 5.52 12.15 1.88
CA PRO A 136 6.41 12.49 2.99
C PRO A 136 5.65 13.17 4.14
N ARG A 137 5.85 12.68 5.36
CA ARG A 137 5.36 13.29 6.62
C ARG A 137 3.85 13.59 6.61
N PRO A 138 3.00 12.56 6.50
CA PRO A 138 1.57 12.75 6.63
C PRO A 138 1.23 13.30 8.02
N SER A 139 0.22 14.17 8.11
CA SER A 139 -0.31 14.56 9.41
C SER A 139 -0.97 13.35 10.10
N MET A 140 -0.99 13.36 11.43
CA MET A 140 -1.61 12.28 12.21
C MET A 140 -3.09 12.09 11.85
N GLN A 141 -3.80 13.18 11.54
CA GLN A 141 -5.19 13.16 11.10
C GLN A 141 -5.34 12.42 9.77
N VAL A 142 -4.49 12.72 8.79
CA VAL A 142 -4.51 12.05 7.48
C VAL A 142 -4.21 10.56 7.65
N ALA A 143 -3.18 10.21 8.43
CA ALA A 143 -2.84 8.82 8.73
C ALA A 143 -4.02 8.03 9.33
N VAL A 144 -4.69 8.59 10.34
CA VAL A 144 -5.82 7.94 11.01
C VAL A 144 -7.02 7.82 10.07
N VAL A 145 -7.41 8.90 9.38
CA VAL A 145 -8.56 8.89 8.47
C VAL A 145 -8.34 7.94 7.30
N SER A 146 -7.15 7.95 6.68
CA SER A 146 -6.81 7.02 5.60
C SER A 146 -6.86 5.56 6.06
N GLY A 147 -6.37 5.28 7.27
CA GLY A 147 -6.44 3.94 7.85
C GLY A 147 -7.88 3.47 8.12
N CYS A 148 -8.67 4.28 8.83
CA CYS A 148 -10.09 4.00 9.07
C CYS A 148 -10.88 3.80 7.77
N THR A 149 -10.61 4.64 6.77
CA THR A 149 -11.26 4.53 5.45
C THR A 149 -10.89 3.22 4.75
N ALA A 150 -9.61 2.84 4.77
CA ALA A 150 -9.17 1.56 4.20
C ALA A 150 -9.89 0.37 4.88
N GLY A 151 -10.01 0.39 6.20
CA GLY A 151 -10.76 -0.62 6.94
C GLY A 151 -12.25 -0.66 6.59
N LEU A 152 -12.91 0.49 6.53
CA LEU A 152 -14.33 0.59 6.16
C LEU A 152 -14.58 0.07 4.74
N VAL A 153 -13.72 0.44 3.79
CA VAL A 153 -13.78 -0.10 2.41
C VAL A 153 -13.70 -1.62 2.45
N TRP A 154 -12.84 -2.19 3.29
CA TRP A 154 -12.69 -3.63 3.41
C TRP A 154 -13.87 -4.30 4.12
N VAL A 155 -14.55 -3.65 5.07
CA VAL A 155 -15.83 -4.14 5.61
C VAL A 155 -16.87 -4.24 4.49
N VAL A 156 -17.07 -3.16 3.72
CA VAL A 156 -18.11 -3.09 2.69
C VAL A 156 -17.86 -4.10 1.58
N THR A 157 -16.63 -4.12 1.05
CA THR A 157 -16.22 -5.04 -0.02
C THR A 157 -16.14 -6.48 0.45
N GLY A 158 -15.70 -6.72 1.69
CA GLY A 158 -15.71 -8.03 2.34
C GLY A 158 -17.12 -8.59 2.43
N PHE A 159 -18.10 -7.77 2.79
CA PHE A 159 -19.49 -8.20 2.90
C PHE A 159 -20.04 -8.73 1.57
N ALA A 160 -19.74 -8.03 0.47
CA ALA A 160 -20.12 -8.43 -0.88
C ALA A 160 -19.38 -9.71 -1.32
N GLY A 161 -18.07 -9.80 -1.06
CA GLY A 161 -17.24 -10.94 -1.46
C GLY A 161 -17.61 -12.24 -0.73
N ASN A 162 -17.80 -12.15 0.58
CA ASN A 162 -18.17 -13.28 1.43
C ASN A 162 -19.58 -13.78 1.14
N TYR A 163 -20.53 -12.86 0.91
CA TYR A 163 -21.90 -13.20 0.50
C TYR A 163 -21.90 -14.02 -0.80
N ARG A 164 -21.17 -13.54 -1.83
CA ARG A 164 -21.05 -14.25 -3.11
C ARG A 164 -20.39 -15.63 -2.99
N SER A 165 -19.57 -15.83 -1.96
CA SER A 165 -18.87 -17.09 -1.70
C SER A 165 -19.72 -18.11 -0.92
N GLY A 166 -21.00 -17.81 -0.66
CA GLY A 166 -21.93 -18.73 0.00
C GLY A 166 -21.80 -18.79 1.53
N VAL A 167 -21.08 -17.84 2.14
CA VAL A 167 -20.93 -17.77 3.60
C VAL A 167 -22.25 -17.36 4.25
N SER A 168 -22.61 -17.99 5.38
CA SER A 168 -23.82 -17.65 6.13
C SER A 168 -23.83 -16.17 6.55
N LYS A 169 -25.02 -15.56 6.70
CA LYS A 169 -25.14 -14.12 7.00
C LYS A 169 -24.38 -13.69 8.26
N GLY A 170 -24.47 -14.49 9.34
CA GLY A 170 -23.74 -14.21 10.59
C GLY A 170 -22.22 -14.27 10.41
N LYS A 171 -21.73 -15.34 9.75
CA LYS A 171 -20.30 -15.51 9.48
C LYS A 171 -19.76 -14.47 8.49
N ASN A 172 -20.59 -14.02 7.55
CA ASN A 172 -20.23 -12.95 6.63
C ASN A 172 -19.94 -11.65 7.39
N LEU A 173 -20.85 -11.24 8.28
CA LEU A 173 -20.65 -10.04 9.10
C LEU A 173 -19.38 -10.16 9.94
N GLU A 174 -19.20 -11.30 10.62
CA GLU A 174 -18.02 -11.60 11.43
C GLU A 174 -16.72 -11.46 10.61
N LEU A 175 -16.60 -12.15 9.47
CA LEU A 175 -15.42 -12.09 8.61
C LEU A 175 -15.17 -10.68 8.06
N SER A 176 -16.23 -9.97 7.69
CA SER A 176 -16.12 -8.61 7.15
C SER A 176 -15.60 -7.64 8.21
N LEU A 177 -16.06 -7.77 9.46
CA LEU A 177 -15.59 -6.97 10.59
C LEU A 177 -14.17 -7.33 11.00
N ILE A 178 -13.81 -8.62 11.05
CA ILE A 178 -12.44 -9.05 11.39
C ILE A 178 -11.44 -8.50 10.39
N ASN A 179 -11.72 -8.61 9.09
CA ASN A 179 -10.81 -8.13 8.05
C ASN A 179 -10.81 -6.61 7.94
N GLY A 180 -11.98 -5.98 8.01
CA GLY A 180 -12.07 -4.53 8.02
C GLY A 180 -11.38 -3.89 9.22
N GLY A 181 -11.56 -4.47 10.40
CA GLY A 181 -10.86 -4.06 11.61
C GLY A 181 -9.34 -4.24 11.50
N PHE A 182 -8.89 -5.37 10.96
CA PHE A 182 -7.46 -5.60 10.70
C PHE A 182 -6.88 -4.50 9.81
N HIS A 183 -7.49 -4.22 8.67
CA HIS A 183 -6.98 -3.21 7.74
C HIS A 183 -7.06 -1.79 8.32
N ALA A 184 -8.10 -1.47 9.11
CA ALA A 184 -8.15 -0.20 9.83
C ALA A 184 -6.94 -0.03 10.75
N VAL A 185 -6.69 -1.00 11.63
CA VAL A 185 -5.60 -0.97 12.60
C VAL A 185 -4.24 -1.00 11.90
N GLN A 186 -4.09 -1.85 10.88
CA GLN A 186 -2.88 -1.97 10.06
C GLN A 186 -2.49 -0.61 9.47
N PHE A 187 -3.39 0.02 8.72
CA PHE A 187 -3.08 1.26 8.00
C PHE A 187 -2.99 2.47 8.94
N MET A 188 -3.73 2.49 10.06
CA MET A 188 -3.50 3.48 11.12
C MET A 188 -2.10 3.35 11.72
N ALA A 189 -1.66 2.14 12.05
CA ALA A 189 -0.33 1.89 12.63
C ALA A 189 0.79 2.29 11.65
N LEU A 190 0.65 1.93 10.38
CA LEU A 190 1.53 2.37 9.30
C LEU A 190 1.62 3.90 9.21
N GLY A 191 0.48 4.58 9.16
CA GLY A 191 0.42 6.03 9.06
C GLY A 191 1.02 6.71 10.29
N LEU A 192 0.82 6.16 11.49
CA LEU A 192 1.44 6.65 12.72
C LEU A 192 2.97 6.52 12.66
N VAL A 193 3.51 5.41 12.16
CA VAL A 193 4.95 5.28 11.94
C VAL A 193 5.41 6.37 10.97
N PHE A 194 4.77 6.54 9.82
CA PHE A 194 5.20 7.55 8.85
C PHE A 194 5.08 9.01 9.31
N ALA A 195 4.14 9.31 10.21
CA ALA A 195 4.00 10.64 10.81
C ALA A 195 5.19 11.00 11.73
N ASN A 196 5.95 10.02 12.22
CA ASN A 196 7.03 10.18 13.21
C ASN A 196 8.45 9.96 12.65
N PHE A 197 8.62 9.86 11.33
CA PHE A 197 9.91 9.65 10.65
C PHE A 197 10.21 10.76 9.61
#